data_AF-A0A1R3L1I8-F1
#
_entry.id   AF-A0A1R3L1I8-F1
#
_cell.length_a   1.000
_cell.length_b   1.000
_cell.length_c   1.000
_cell.angle_alpha   90.00
_cell.angle_beta   90.00
_cell.angle_gamma   90.00
#
_symmetry.space_group_name_H-M   'P 1'
#
loop_
_entity.id
_entity.type
_entity.pdbx_description
1 polymer ?
#
loop_
_entity_poly.entity_id
_entity_poly.type
_entity_poly.pdbx_seq_one_letter_code
_entity_poly.pdbx_strand_id
1 'polypeptide(L)'
;MMVKFLLLLFPKYILVIENITIPDYYSTPGKKTSRFIDIGLVDSNGNLDIIEVKKPFDNKILRRTEYRGNSIPTSELSGGIMQAEKYLFHLSKWGIKGEDKLTKTYKHTLPSGVSIHISNPKAIIIVGRDQIDNATLHIQRLRLTSRAQPVHCIPHIETLWLSIITGGGALENRFATGLWRRQPAADARE
;
A
#
# COMPACT_ATOMS: atom_id res chain seq x y z
N MET A 1 8.06 -13.63 -19.82
CA MET A 1 8.83 -13.01 -20.94
C MET A 1 8.28 -11.62 -21.31
N MET A 2 6.96 -11.38 -21.24
CA MET A 2 6.37 -10.08 -21.62
C MET A 2 6.69 -8.94 -20.65
N VAL A 3 6.88 -9.17 -19.35
CA VAL A 3 6.98 -8.11 -18.32
C VAL A 3 8.30 -7.31 -18.35
N LYS A 4 9.36 -7.84 -18.98
CA LYS A 4 10.68 -7.17 -19.03
C LYS A 4 10.67 -5.83 -19.75
N PHE A 5 9.68 -5.56 -20.60
CA PHE A 5 9.50 -4.24 -21.24
C PHE A 5 9.31 -3.11 -20.22
N LEU A 6 8.89 -3.42 -18.98
CA LEU A 6 8.81 -2.42 -17.91
C LEU A 6 10.16 -1.76 -17.64
N LEU A 7 11.28 -2.46 -17.85
CA LEU A 7 12.63 -1.88 -17.73
C LEU A 7 12.91 -0.84 -18.83
N LEU A 8 12.26 -0.96 -19.99
CA LEU A 8 12.33 0.04 -21.06
C LEU A 8 11.45 1.26 -20.76
N LEU A 9 10.28 1.05 -20.17
CA LEU A 9 9.37 2.14 -19.79
C LEU A 9 9.83 2.92 -18.56
N PHE A 10 10.48 2.22 -17.62
CA PHE A 10 10.96 2.76 -16.37
C PHE A 10 12.46 2.46 -16.23
N PRO A 11 13.33 3.23 -16.89
CA PRO A 11 14.77 2.95 -16.98
C PRO A 11 15.51 3.02 -15.63
N LYS A 12 14.84 3.51 -14.57
CA LYS A 12 15.34 3.45 -13.19
C LYS A 12 15.57 2.01 -12.72
N TYR A 13 14.74 1.07 -13.17
CA TYR A 13 14.76 -0.30 -12.69
C TYR A 13 15.71 -1.17 -13.51
N ILE A 14 16.38 -2.10 -12.84
CA ILE A 14 17.36 -3.01 -13.43
C ILE A 14 16.89 -4.46 -13.44
N LEU A 15 15.89 -4.80 -12.62
CA LEU A 15 15.37 -6.15 -12.48
C LEU A 15 13.86 -6.14 -12.25
N VAL A 16 13.18 -7.07 -12.93
CA VAL A 16 11.77 -7.41 -12.72
C VAL A 16 11.71 -8.76 -12.02
N ILE A 17 10.89 -8.85 -10.98
CA ILE A 17 10.62 -10.07 -10.23
C ILE A 17 9.11 -10.36 -10.32
N GLU A 18 8.73 -11.57 -10.71
CA GLU A 18 7.31 -11.97 -10.80
C GLU A 18 6.91 -12.77 -9.55
N ASN A 19 5.67 -12.60 -9.09
CA ASN A 19 5.04 -13.36 -8.00
C ASN A 19 5.83 -13.37 -6.67
N ILE A 20 6.12 -12.20 -6.11
CA ILE A 20 6.81 -12.10 -4.82
C ILE A 20 5.89 -12.58 -3.71
N THR A 21 6.36 -13.58 -2.95
CA THR A 21 5.67 -14.05 -1.76
C THR A 21 6.11 -13.25 -0.54
N ILE A 22 5.16 -12.61 0.14
CA ILE A 22 5.40 -11.89 1.40
C ILE A 22 4.58 -12.52 2.54
N PRO A 23 5.10 -12.54 3.77
CA PRO A 23 4.36 -13.03 4.91
C PRO A 23 3.30 -12.02 5.37
N ASP A 24 2.14 -12.53 5.76
CA ASP A 24 1.09 -11.76 6.41
C ASP A 24 0.85 -12.29 7.81
N TYR A 25 1.06 -11.41 8.79
CA TYR A 25 0.90 -11.70 10.22
C TYR A 25 -0.32 -11.02 10.83
N TYR A 26 -1.05 -10.21 10.05
CA TYR A 26 -2.01 -9.24 10.57
C TYR A 26 -3.45 -9.54 10.16
N SER A 27 -3.67 -10.21 9.03
CA SER A 27 -5.05 -10.41 8.53
C SER A 27 -5.81 -11.51 9.24
N THR A 28 -5.11 -12.45 9.87
CA THR A 28 -5.72 -13.49 10.70
C THR A 28 -4.93 -13.54 12.01
N PRO A 29 -5.50 -13.00 13.11
CA PRO A 29 -4.82 -12.98 14.40
C PRO A 29 -4.30 -14.37 14.79
N GLY A 30 -3.03 -14.45 15.19
CA GLY A 30 -2.38 -15.70 15.59
C GLY A 30 -1.98 -16.65 14.45
N LYS A 31 -2.25 -16.31 13.17
CA LYS A 31 -1.89 -17.14 12.02
C LYS A 31 -1.03 -16.37 11.02
N LYS A 32 0.10 -16.98 10.65
CA LYS A 32 0.91 -16.53 9.51
C LYS A 32 0.31 -17.05 8.21
N THR A 33 -0.07 -16.14 7.32
CA THR A 33 -0.48 -16.44 5.94
C THR A 33 0.53 -15.87 4.94
N SER A 34 0.25 -16.02 3.66
CA SER A 34 1.09 -15.48 2.58
C SER A 34 0.26 -14.60 1.66
N ARG A 35 0.91 -13.57 1.13
CA ARG A 35 0.40 -12.70 0.09
C ARG A 35 1.33 -12.72 -1.10
N PHE A 36 0.77 -12.47 -2.28
CA PHE A 36 1.48 -12.61 -3.54
C PHE A 36 1.38 -11.27 -4.28
N ILE A 37 2.52 -10.63 -4.46
CA ILE A 37 2.65 -9.40 -5.24
C ILE A 37 2.92 -9.82 -6.69
N ASP A 38 2.13 -9.30 -7.63
CA ASP A 38 2.25 -9.69 -9.04
C ASP A 38 3.65 -9.46 -9.58
N ILE A 39 4.18 -8.23 -9.38
CA ILE A 39 5.49 -7.83 -9.89
C ILE A 39 6.21 -6.97 -8.85
N GLY A 40 7.51 -7.22 -8.66
CA GLY A 40 8.45 -6.30 -8.04
C GLY A 40 9.44 -5.73 -9.04
N LEU A 41 9.87 -4.51 -8.79
CA LEU A 41 10.85 -3.78 -9.57
C LEU A 41 12.01 -3.38 -8.64
N VAL A 42 13.23 -3.78 -8.99
CA VAL A 42 14.43 -3.43 -8.22
C VAL A 42 15.20 -2.37 -8.99
N ASP A 43 15.52 -1.26 -8.34
CA ASP A 43 16.33 -0.18 -8.92
C ASP A 43 17.84 -0.42 -8.80
N SER A 44 18.65 0.46 -9.40
CA SER A 44 20.12 0.38 -9.37
C SER A 44 20.72 0.40 -7.96
N ASN A 45 19.97 0.92 -6.97
CA ASN A 45 20.38 0.99 -5.58
C ASN A 45 19.81 -0.18 -4.77
N GLY A 46 19.11 -1.12 -5.40
CA GLY A 46 18.51 -2.27 -4.75
C GLY A 46 17.14 -2.02 -4.14
N ASN A 47 16.54 -0.83 -4.27
CA ASN A 47 15.23 -0.57 -3.66
C ASN A 47 14.11 -1.31 -4.41
N LEU A 48 13.22 -1.92 -3.65
CA LEU A 48 12.06 -2.64 -4.16
C LEU A 48 10.82 -1.74 -4.23
N ASP A 49 10.33 -1.53 -5.45
CA ASP A 49 8.98 -1.05 -5.74
C ASP A 49 8.12 -2.22 -6.25
N ILE A 50 6.80 -2.04 -6.27
CA ILE A 50 5.86 -3.11 -6.64
C ILE A 50 4.84 -2.64 -7.68
N ILE A 51 4.31 -3.60 -8.43
CA ILE A 51 3.18 -3.38 -9.32
C ILE A 51 2.06 -4.38 -9.00
N GLU A 52 0.84 -3.86 -8.91
CA GLU A 52 -0.40 -4.63 -8.96
C GLU A 52 -1.00 -4.49 -10.36
N VAL A 53 -1.30 -5.62 -11.01
CA VAL A 53 -1.90 -5.64 -12.36
C VAL A 53 -3.36 -6.03 -12.26
N LYS A 54 -4.25 -5.13 -12.68
CA LYS A 54 -5.68 -5.44 -12.79
C LYS A 54 -6.06 -5.73 -14.23
N LYS A 55 -6.85 -6.80 -14.39
CA LYS A 55 -7.55 -7.06 -15.66
C LYS A 55 -8.34 -5.80 -16.04
N PRO A 56 -8.45 -5.52 -17.35
CA PRO A 56 -9.39 -4.51 -17.82
C PRO A 56 -10.77 -4.79 -17.25
N PHE A 57 -11.49 -3.73 -16.93
CA PHE A 57 -12.87 -3.81 -16.49
C PHE A 57 -13.74 -3.02 -17.46
N ASP A 58 -14.93 -3.56 -17.77
CA ASP A 58 -15.85 -3.09 -18.80
C ASP A 58 -16.32 -1.64 -18.61
N ASN A 59 -16.11 -1.07 -17.42
CA ASN A 59 -16.57 0.27 -17.08
C ASN A 59 -15.45 1.06 -16.42
N LYS A 60 -15.00 2.11 -17.12
CA LYS A 60 -14.28 3.33 -16.68
C LYS A 60 -13.58 3.26 -15.31
N ILE A 61 -12.30 3.61 -15.24
CA ILE A 61 -11.51 3.76 -13.99
C ILE A 61 -12.20 4.65 -12.93
N LEU A 62 -13.04 5.59 -13.39
CA LEU A 62 -13.84 6.48 -12.57
C LEU A 62 -15.32 6.20 -12.79
N ARG A 63 -16.11 6.34 -11.71
CA ARG A 63 -17.57 6.31 -11.78
C ARG A 63 -18.08 7.36 -12.76
N ARG A 64 -19.21 7.08 -13.41
CA ARG A 64 -19.85 8.03 -14.36
C ARG A 64 -20.37 9.28 -13.65
N THR A 65 -20.88 9.12 -12.44
CA THR A 65 -21.46 10.21 -11.65
C THR A 65 -20.40 10.82 -10.74
N GLU A 66 -20.37 12.14 -10.69
CA GLU A 66 -19.55 12.87 -9.73
C GLU A 66 -20.19 12.82 -8.34
N TYR A 67 -19.35 12.80 -7.31
CA TYR A 67 -19.78 12.99 -5.94
C TYR A 67 -19.24 14.32 -5.43
N ARG A 68 -20.16 15.25 -5.15
CA ARG A 68 -19.82 16.63 -4.70
C ARG A 68 -18.80 17.32 -5.64
N GLY A 69 -19.00 17.19 -6.95
CA GLY A 69 -18.11 17.76 -7.98
C GLY A 69 -16.79 17.01 -8.18
N ASN A 70 -16.62 15.81 -7.60
CA ASN A 70 -15.41 15.02 -7.74
C ASN A 70 -15.68 13.70 -8.49
N SER A 71 -14.78 13.34 -9.40
CA SER A 71 -14.73 12.01 -9.99
C SER A 71 -14.27 10.98 -8.96
N ILE A 72 -15.08 9.97 -8.71
CA ILE A 72 -14.80 8.95 -7.69
C ILE A 72 -14.27 7.68 -8.36
N PRO A 73 -13.22 7.05 -7.82
CA PRO A 73 -12.77 5.73 -8.26
C PRO A 73 -13.90 4.69 -8.25
N THR A 74 -13.86 3.75 -9.19
CA THR A 74 -14.73 2.57 -9.13
C THR A 74 -14.34 1.66 -7.97
N SER A 75 -15.23 0.72 -7.63
CA SER A 75 -14.95 -0.33 -6.64
C SER A 75 -13.71 -1.13 -7.03
N GLU A 76 -13.52 -1.37 -8.32
CA GLU A 76 -12.41 -2.16 -8.86
C GLU A 76 -11.09 -1.42 -8.68
N LEU A 77 -11.03 -0.13 -9.05
CA LEU A 77 -9.84 0.69 -8.81
C LEU A 77 -9.57 0.84 -7.31
N SER A 78 -10.61 1.09 -6.51
CA SER A 78 -10.49 1.22 -5.05
C SER A 78 -9.96 -0.07 -4.42
N GLY A 79 -10.43 -1.23 -4.88
CA GLY A 79 -9.93 -2.54 -4.48
C GLY A 79 -8.46 -2.75 -4.84
N GLY A 80 -8.03 -2.33 -6.03
CA GLY A 80 -6.63 -2.35 -6.45
C GLY A 80 -5.74 -1.45 -5.59
N ILE A 81 -6.20 -0.24 -5.26
CA ILE A 81 -5.49 0.68 -4.35
C ILE A 81 -5.32 0.05 -2.97
N MET A 82 -6.41 -0.46 -2.39
CA MET A 82 -6.36 -1.12 -1.09
C MET A 82 -5.42 -2.34 -1.08
N GLN A 83 -5.35 -3.08 -2.19
CA GLN A 83 -4.45 -4.23 -2.30
C GLN A 83 -2.99 -3.79 -2.35
N ALA A 84 -2.66 -2.78 -3.15
CA ALA A 84 -1.34 -2.17 -3.19
C ALA A 84 -0.92 -1.65 -1.82
N GLU A 85 -1.80 -0.93 -1.11
CA GLU A 85 -1.55 -0.43 0.25
C GLU A 85 -1.26 -1.56 1.25
N LYS A 86 -2.01 -2.67 1.19
CA LYS A 86 -1.74 -3.85 2.02
C LYS A 86 -0.34 -4.39 1.74
N TYR A 87 0.09 -4.47 0.49
CA TYR A 87 1.43 -4.94 0.15
C TYR A 87 2.53 -4.01 0.65
N LEU A 88 2.37 -2.70 0.49
CA LEU A 88 3.30 -1.72 1.04
C LEU A 88 3.40 -1.82 2.56
N PHE A 89 2.27 -2.00 3.24
CA PHE A 89 2.21 -2.21 4.69
C PHE A 89 3.00 -3.46 5.11
N HIS A 90 2.75 -4.60 4.46
CA HIS A 90 3.43 -5.86 4.80
C HIS A 90 4.92 -5.82 4.49
N LEU A 91 5.32 -5.25 3.35
CA LEU A 91 6.74 -5.05 3.01
C LEU A 91 7.43 -4.20 4.08
N SER A 92 6.86 -3.05 4.42
CA SER A 92 7.43 -2.13 5.42
C SER A 92 7.53 -2.76 6.80
N LYS A 93 6.58 -3.62 7.20
CA LYS A 93 6.63 -4.36 8.47
C LYS A 93 7.59 -5.54 8.45
N TRP A 94 7.94 -6.07 7.29
CA TRP A 94 8.85 -7.21 7.18
C TRP A 94 10.30 -6.81 7.50
N GLY A 95 10.68 -5.57 7.14
CA GLY A 95 11.96 -4.95 7.49
C GLY A 95 13.18 -5.74 6.99
N ILE A 96 14.29 -5.65 7.73
CA ILE A 96 15.60 -6.27 7.38
C ILE A 96 15.46 -7.79 7.15
N LYS A 97 14.59 -8.48 7.91
CA LYS A 97 14.34 -9.91 7.71
C LYS A 97 13.78 -10.21 6.32
N GLY A 98 12.96 -9.30 5.79
CA GLY A 98 12.44 -9.38 4.42
C GLY A 98 13.51 -9.10 3.39
N GLU A 99 14.31 -8.05 3.58
CA GLU A 99 15.45 -7.70 2.73
C GLU A 99 16.42 -8.88 2.56
N ASP A 100 16.84 -9.49 3.66
CA ASP A 100 17.71 -10.67 3.66
C ASP A 100 17.09 -11.84 2.92
N LYS A 101 15.80 -12.10 3.15
CA LYS A 101 15.09 -13.22 2.54
C LYS A 101 14.96 -13.02 1.03
N LEU A 102 14.56 -11.83 0.60
CA LEU A 102 14.41 -11.49 -0.82
C LEU A 102 15.76 -11.52 -1.52
N THR A 103 16.80 -10.91 -0.93
CA THR A 103 18.16 -10.91 -1.49
C THR A 103 18.69 -12.33 -1.68
N LYS A 104 18.51 -13.21 -0.69
CA LYS A 104 18.90 -14.63 -0.81
C LYS A 104 18.09 -15.36 -1.88
N THR A 105 16.78 -15.11 -1.93
CA THR A 105 15.86 -15.78 -2.88
C THR A 105 16.19 -15.41 -4.33
N TYR A 106 16.52 -14.14 -4.59
CA TYR A 106 16.76 -13.60 -5.94
C TYR A 106 18.24 -13.39 -6.26
N LYS A 107 19.16 -13.98 -5.49
CA LYS A 107 20.60 -13.79 -5.62
C LYS A 107 21.15 -14.06 -7.03
N HIS A 108 20.62 -15.08 -7.71
CA HIS A 108 21.07 -15.46 -9.06
C HIS A 108 20.57 -14.51 -10.16
N THR A 109 19.56 -13.70 -9.87
CA THR A 109 19.01 -12.71 -10.81
C THR A 109 19.50 -11.29 -10.54
N LEU A 110 20.06 -11.05 -9.35
CA LEU A 110 20.62 -9.76 -8.96
C LEU A 110 22.01 -9.55 -9.57
N PRO A 111 22.35 -8.33 -10.01
CA PRO A 111 23.72 -7.99 -10.34
C PRO A 111 24.67 -8.16 -9.15
N SER A 112 25.95 -8.40 -9.44
CA SER A 112 26.97 -8.55 -8.39
C SER A 112 27.02 -7.32 -7.50
N GLY A 113 27.03 -7.54 -6.17
CA GLY A 113 27.09 -6.46 -5.18
C GLY A 113 25.75 -5.77 -4.88
N VAL A 114 24.64 -6.14 -5.52
CA VAL A 114 23.32 -5.56 -5.24
C VAL A 114 22.55 -6.44 -4.24
N SER A 115 22.01 -5.80 -3.19
CA SER A 115 21.04 -6.37 -2.25
C SER A 115 19.67 -5.72 -2.41
N ILE A 116 18.60 -6.41 -2.05
CA ILE A 116 17.23 -5.86 -2.08
C ILE A 116 16.97 -5.10 -0.78
N HIS A 117 16.48 -3.86 -0.90
CA HIS A 117 16.09 -2.98 0.20
C HIS A 117 14.61 -2.63 0.14
N ILE A 118 13.95 -2.58 1.29
CA ILE A 118 12.55 -2.17 1.45
C ILE A 118 12.54 -0.76 2.05
N SER A 119 13.17 0.18 1.34
CA SER A 119 13.26 1.58 1.74
C SER A 119 12.20 2.41 1.04
N ASN A 120 11.13 2.78 1.76
CA ASN A 120 10.02 3.58 1.22
C ASN A 120 9.45 3.02 -0.11
N PRO A 121 8.99 1.75 -0.10
CA PRO A 121 8.53 1.09 -1.32
C PRO A 121 7.35 1.86 -1.93
N LYS A 122 7.33 1.93 -3.26
CA LYS A 122 6.23 2.52 -4.02
C LYS A 122 5.41 1.44 -4.71
N ALA A 123 4.11 1.67 -4.82
CA ALA A 123 3.23 0.80 -5.59
C ALA A 123 2.76 1.52 -6.85
N ILE A 124 2.79 0.79 -7.97
CA ILE A 124 2.20 1.19 -9.24
C ILE A 124 1.02 0.26 -9.50
N ILE A 125 -0.10 0.80 -9.98
CA ILE A 125 -1.23 0.00 -10.40
C ILE A 125 -1.33 0.10 -11.92
N ILE A 126 -1.18 -1.03 -12.61
CA ILE A 126 -1.40 -1.11 -14.06
C ILE A 126 -2.81 -1.62 -14.30
N VAL A 127 -3.62 -0.79 -14.94
CA VAL A 127 -5.01 -1.10 -15.30
C VAL A 127 -5.16 -0.96 -16.81
N GLY A 128 -5.59 -2.03 -17.46
CA GLY A 128 -5.97 -1.98 -18.87
C GLY A 128 -7.34 -1.32 -19.08
N ARG A 129 -7.58 -0.80 -20.28
CA ARG A 129 -8.92 -0.42 -20.73
C ARG A 129 -9.43 -1.52 -21.64
N ASP A 130 -10.66 -1.98 -21.42
CA ASP A 130 -11.30 -2.88 -22.39
C ASP A 130 -11.95 -2.02 -23.47
N GLN A 131 -11.77 -2.44 -24.73
CA GLN A 131 -12.21 -1.76 -25.96
C GLN A 131 -11.39 -0.52 -26.40
N ILE A 132 -10.70 -0.67 -27.53
CA ILE A 132 -10.40 0.43 -28.46
C ILE A 132 -11.62 0.50 -29.40
N ASP A 133 -12.75 0.95 -28.90
CA ASP A 133 -13.81 1.38 -29.80
C ASP A 133 -13.27 2.61 -30.55
N ASN A 134 -13.57 2.72 -31.85
CA ASN A 134 -13.21 3.86 -32.71
C ASN A 134 -13.92 5.17 -32.32
N ALA A 135 -14.01 5.45 -31.02
CA ALA A 135 -14.61 6.63 -30.43
C ALA A 135 -13.49 7.45 -29.76
N THR A 136 -13.28 8.64 -30.30
CA THR A 136 -12.65 9.82 -29.70
C THR A 136 -11.93 9.57 -28.37
N LEU A 137 -10.59 9.68 -28.39
CA LEU A 137 -9.72 9.71 -27.22
C LEU A 137 -10.21 10.74 -26.19
N HIS A 138 -11.13 10.34 -25.31
CA HIS A 138 -11.42 11.07 -24.09
C HIS A 138 -10.27 10.82 -23.13
N ILE A 139 -9.26 11.68 -23.19
CA ILE A 139 -8.21 11.76 -22.18
C ILE A 139 -8.91 12.13 -20.85
N GLN A 140 -9.19 11.13 -20.01
CA GLN A 140 -9.46 11.37 -18.59
C GLN A 140 -8.15 11.80 -17.94
N ARG A 141 -7.87 13.10 -18.02
CA ARG A 141 -6.74 13.70 -17.32
C ARG A 141 -7.07 13.72 -15.83
N LEU A 142 -6.56 12.75 -15.07
CA LEU A 142 -6.58 12.78 -13.62
C LEU A 142 -5.64 13.91 -13.15
N ARG A 143 -6.14 15.15 -13.11
CA ARG A 143 -5.44 16.26 -12.45
C ARG A 143 -5.69 16.09 -10.96
N LEU A 144 -4.77 15.45 -10.26
CA LEU A 144 -4.67 15.57 -8.80
C LEU A 144 -4.20 17.00 -8.51
N THR A 145 -5.09 17.98 -8.57
CA THR A 145 -4.79 19.31 -8.02
C THR A 145 -4.86 19.21 -6.51
N SER A 146 -3.71 19.08 -5.85
CA SER A 146 -3.60 19.48 -4.46
C SER A 146 -3.79 21.00 -4.42
N ARG A 147 -5.03 21.47 -4.29
CA ARG A 147 -5.24 22.77 -3.66
C ARG A 147 -4.90 22.56 -2.20
N ALA A 148 -3.64 22.84 -1.85
CA ALA A 148 -3.27 23.08 -0.47
C ALA A 148 -4.12 24.27 0.00
N GLN A 149 -5.22 23.98 0.69
CA GLN A 149 -5.83 24.99 1.54
C GLN A 149 -4.92 25.15 2.75
N PRO A 150 -4.59 26.39 3.16
CA PRO A 150 -3.75 26.60 4.33
C PRO A 150 -4.58 26.23 5.56
N VAL A 151 -4.38 25.01 6.08
CA VAL A 151 -4.86 24.66 7.40
C VAL A 151 -3.84 25.19 8.40
N HIS A 152 -4.28 26.17 9.19
CA HIS A 152 -3.55 26.66 10.34
C HIS A 152 -3.22 25.49 11.28
N CYS A 153 -1.93 25.32 11.58
CA CYS A 153 -1.45 24.30 12.52
C CYS A 153 -2.08 24.51 13.90
N ILE A 154 -2.81 23.52 14.40
CA ILE A 154 -3.06 23.32 15.83
C ILE A 154 -2.38 21.99 16.19
N PRO A 155 -1.43 21.96 17.14
CA PRO A 155 -0.76 20.73 17.52
C PRO A 155 -1.63 20.00 18.54
N HIS A 156 -2.13 18.82 18.22
CA HIS A 156 -2.16 17.71 19.17
C HIS A 156 -2.49 16.39 18.47
N ILE A 157 -1.64 15.41 18.73
CA ILE A 157 -1.86 13.98 18.48
C ILE A 157 -3.06 13.54 19.32
N GLU A 158 -4.06 12.92 18.69
CA GLU A 158 -4.78 11.71 19.09
C GLU A 158 -6.18 11.61 18.44
N THR A 159 -6.56 10.37 18.08
CA THR A 159 -7.92 9.89 17.75
C THR A 159 -8.44 10.14 16.33
N LEU A 160 -8.20 9.16 15.44
CA LEU A 160 -8.97 8.96 14.21
C LEU A 160 -9.39 7.50 14.15
N TRP A 161 -10.59 7.22 14.68
CA TRP A 161 -11.45 6.11 14.26
C TRP A 161 -12.86 6.67 14.15
N LEU A 162 -13.27 6.99 12.92
CA LEU A 162 -14.62 7.42 12.62
C LEU A 162 -15.48 6.18 12.33
N SER A 163 -16.57 6.09 13.08
CA SER A 163 -17.66 5.14 12.95
C SER A 163 -18.17 4.98 11.51
N ILE A 164 -18.10 3.76 10.99
CA ILE A 164 -19.10 3.21 10.06
C ILE A 164 -19.29 1.73 10.43
N ILE A 165 -20.24 1.42 11.32
CA ILE A 165 -21.32 0.46 11.09
C ILE A 165 -22.46 0.87 12.03
N THR A 166 -23.52 1.44 11.46
CA THR A 166 -24.84 1.45 12.10
C THR A 166 -25.36 0.01 12.15
N GLY A 167 -25.48 -0.54 13.36
CA GLY A 167 -26.11 -1.81 13.66
C GLY A 167 -26.26 -1.92 15.17
N GLY A 168 -27.50 -1.86 15.65
CA GLY A 168 -27.84 -1.55 17.04
C GLY A 168 -27.40 -2.57 18.09
N GLY A 169 -27.34 -2.09 19.34
CA GLY A 169 -27.12 -2.91 20.53
C GLY A 169 -26.54 -2.07 21.66
N ALA A 170 -27.40 -1.58 22.54
CA ALA A 170 -27.01 -0.85 23.75
C ALA A 170 -26.08 -1.69 24.63
N LEU A 171 -25.02 -1.08 25.18
CA LEU A 171 -24.42 -1.47 26.46
C LEU A 171 -23.66 -0.26 27.04
N GLU A 172 -23.88 -0.03 28.32
CA GLU A 172 -23.59 1.18 29.08
C GLU A 172 -22.09 1.51 29.21
N ASN A 173 -21.83 2.82 29.17
CA ASN A 173 -20.57 3.45 29.55
C ASN A 173 -20.45 3.53 31.08
N ARG A 174 -19.49 2.83 31.67
CA ARG A 174 -18.91 3.16 32.98
C ARG A 174 -17.41 2.93 32.90
N PHE A 175 -16.63 3.99 33.09
CA PHE A 175 -15.28 4.06 33.70
C PHE A 175 -14.76 5.47 33.41
N ALA A 176 -15.09 6.46 34.24
CA ALA A 176 -14.40 6.83 35.48
C ALA A 176 -13.03 7.50 35.22
N THR A 177 -13.09 8.83 35.23
CA THR A 177 -11.99 9.79 35.40
C THR A 177 -11.16 9.53 36.66
N GLY A 178 -9.83 9.69 36.62
CA GLY A 178 -9.08 9.97 37.85
C GLY A 178 -7.58 9.72 37.89
N LEU A 179 -6.83 10.82 37.91
CA LEU A 179 -5.58 11.07 38.65
C LEU A 179 -4.26 10.33 38.30
N TRP A 180 -3.35 11.15 37.78
CA TRP A 180 -1.90 11.01 37.88
C TRP A 180 -1.40 11.04 39.34
N ARG A 181 -0.60 10.04 39.74
CA ARG A 181 0.44 10.17 40.78
C ARG A 181 1.68 9.37 40.38
N ARG A 182 2.84 10.03 40.36
CA ARG A 182 4.15 9.39 40.36
C ARG A 182 4.38 8.69 41.71
N GLN A 183 5.02 7.52 41.70
CA GLN A 183 5.80 7.02 42.83
C GLN A 183 7.23 6.72 42.37
N PRO A 184 8.25 7.06 43.17
CA PRO A 184 9.66 6.79 42.86
C PRO A 184 10.08 5.37 43.31
N ALA A 185 11.18 4.92 42.73
CA ALA A 185 11.85 3.66 43.06
C ALA A 185 12.59 3.71 44.41
N ALA A 186 12.54 2.63 45.19
CA ALA A 186 13.61 2.18 46.10
C ALA A 186 13.33 0.76 46.65
N ASP A 187 14.34 -0.10 46.50
CA ASP A 187 14.90 -1.11 47.42
C ASP A 187 14.06 -2.13 48.20
N ALA A 188 14.50 -3.40 48.08
CA ALA A 188 14.89 -4.38 49.12
C ALA A 188 14.59 -5.80 48.60
N ARG A 189 15.57 -6.72 48.46
CA ARG A 189 15.95 -7.74 49.48
C ARG A 189 14.69 -8.36 50.11
N GLU A 190 14.39 -9.64 49.93
CA GLU A 190 15.18 -10.86 50.17
C GLU A 190 14.61 -12.02 49.34
#